data_AF-A0A5K1IRD4-F1
#
_entry.id   AF-A0A5K1IRD4-F1
#
_cell.length_a   1.000
_cell.length_b   1.000
_cell.length_c   1.000
_cell.angle_alpha   90.00
_cell.angle_beta   90.00
_cell.angle_gamma   90.00
#
_symmetry.space_group_name_H-M   'P 1'
#
loop_
_entity.id
_entity.type
_entity.pdbx_description
1 polymer ?
#
loop_
_entity_poly.entity_id
_entity_poly.type
_entity_poly.pdbx_seq_one_letter_code
_entity_poly.pdbx_strand_id
1 'polypeptide(L)'
;MEHVRQTSGNSLGPSSRRQGARCAVLRMLTVIALLCLTCVAMPGTASALEVHKLTCQPNGDSGSDVLGGIETRITWEVQAAPDEELAALTLTVPEGTSYSTDDLRMTMLFGDDLMEREFLNPSIEEKGESVKMTLPTPAPAGRFFRVELYGVVFPASGGEMRCSGSYELIDGESHEIEGIPAVNVKGVTPFDQFKMFLETQPWVEAWNSNTFLRLFLNPVLVVSSLPIIFSGFLMSLAIVLVAFPVAIPFGFMFALMRISKSRILRALAGVYVNLIRGTPAFLQIYIAFFGLPLAGVNIDNYTLGVIVMAMNSAAYLCEIFRAGIQSIPKGQSEAARSLGMTAAQTMVSIIIPQTFRNVIPTLTSEFILLYKDTSLLAAVGVMEIVMYAKTIVATTGSITPYVVAALFYLVITLPLARVVSVLEARLTGAVANGGGSGKKPQKSAGTMVPTPADHIANL
;
A
#
# COMPACT_ATOMS: atom_id res chain seq x y z
N MET A 1 -3.22 -85.72 -33.80
CA MET A 1 -2.21 -86.60 -34.40
C MET A 1 -0.87 -85.88 -34.39
N GLU A 2 0.22 -86.63 -34.30
CA GLU A 2 1.58 -86.13 -34.01
C GLU A 2 2.47 -86.04 -35.27
N HIS A 3 3.77 -85.81 -35.02
CA HIS A 3 4.95 -85.83 -35.91
C HIS A 3 5.39 -84.47 -36.50
N VAL A 4 6.60 -83.89 -36.32
CA VAL A 4 7.93 -84.22 -35.70
C VAL A 4 9.08 -84.55 -36.70
N ARG A 5 10.18 -83.73 -36.66
CA ARG A 5 11.54 -83.88 -37.29
C ARG A 5 11.62 -83.73 -38.83
N GLN A 6 12.72 -83.39 -39.53
CA GLN A 6 14.08 -82.78 -39.31
C GLN A 6 14.59 -82.26 -40.72
N THR A 7 15.79 -81.71 -41.06
CA THR A 7 17.17 -81.63 -40.48
C THR A 7 18.01 -80.48 -41.09
N SER A 8 19.02 -79.97 -40.34
CA SER A 8 20.39 -79.46 -40.70
C SER A 8 20.81 -78.94 -42.12
N GLY A 9 21.68 -77.90 -42.16
CA GLY A 9 22.57 -77.60 -43.31
C GLY A 9 23.45 -76.32 -43.21
N ASN A 10 24.77 -76.47 -43.01
CA ASN A 10 25.73 -75.42 -42.59
C ASN A 10 25.95 -74.14 -43.46
N SER A 11 26.09 -73.04 -42.71
CA SER A 11 26.88 -71.79 -42.89
C SER A 11 28.07 -71.71 -43.88
N LEU A 12 28.23 -70.50 -44.47
CA LEU A 12 29.52 -69.82 -44.73
C LEU A 12 29.36 -68.29 -44.53
N GLY A 13 30.41 -67.57 -44.11
CA GLY A 13 30.31 -66.18 -43.58
C GLY A 13 30.81 -65.05 -44.52
N PRO A 14 30.34 -63.79 -44.36
CA PRO A 14 30.66 -62.68 -45.28
C PRO A 14 31.60 -61.59 -44.68
N SER A 15 32.76 -61.34 -45.29
CA SER A 15 33.76 -60.39 -44.73
C SER A 15 34.32 -59.30 -45.67
N SER A 16 34.13 -59.36 -46.99
CA SER A 16 34.87 -58.48 -47.93
C SER A 16 34.15 -57.21 -48.44
N ARG A 17 32.81 -57.13 -48.39
CA ARG A 17 32.05 -56.03 -49.04
C ARG A 17 31.69 -54.82 -48.16
N ARG A 18 31.91 -54.85 -46.84
CA ARG A 18 31.38 -53.81 -45.91
C ARG A 18 32.32 -52.65 -45.55
N GLN A 19 33.61 -52.70 -45.89
CA GLN A 19 34.57 -51.64 -45.52
C GLN A 19 34.61 -50.46 -46.49
N GLY A 20 34.58 -50.69 -47.81
CA GLY A 20 34.72 -49.62 -48.81
C GLY A 20 33.65 -48.52 -48.72
N ALA A 21 32.38 -48.92 -48.64
CA ALA A 21 31.25 -47.98 -48.61
C ALA A 21 31.28 -47.03 -47.39
N ARG A 22 31.69 -47.52 -46.21
CA ARG A 22 31.79 -46.68 -45.00
C ARG A 22 32.86 -45.60 -45.11
N CYS A 23 33.98 -45.89 -45.78
CA CYS A 23 35.07 -44.93 -45.95
C CYS A 23 34.69 -43.80 -46.95
N ALA A 24 33.93 -44.12 -48.00
CA ALA A 24 33.43 -43.14 -48.96
C ALA A 24 32.43 -42.16 -48.32
N VAL A 25 31.42 -42.66 -47.61
CA VAL A 25 30.40 -41.83 -46.95
C VAL A 25 31.01 -40.90 -45.90
N LEU A 26 31.97 -41.39 -45.10
CA LEU A 26 32.64 -40.57 -44.09
C LEU A 26 33.44 -39.41 -44.71
N ARG A 27 34.16 -39.66 -45.81
CA ARG A 27 34.88 -38.61 -46.56
C ARG A 27 33.94 -37.58 -47.19
N MET A 28 32.80 -38.01 -47.71
CA MET A 28 31.80 -37.11 -48.29
C MET A 28 31.18 -36.21 -47.22
N LEU A 29 30.87 -36.75 -46.04
CA LEU A 29 30.39 -35.97 -44.89
C LEU A 29 31.43 -34.95 -44.39
N THR A 30 32.72 -35.30 -44.33
CA THR A 30 33.76 -34.33 -43.93
C THR A 30 33.97 -33.21 -44.95
N VAL A 31 33.79 -33.48 -46.25
CA VAL A 31 33.87 -32.43 -47.28
C VAL A 31 32.66 -31.49 -47.21
N ILE A 32 31.46 -32.04 -47.01
CA ILE A 32 30.25 -31.23 -46.81
C ILE A 32 30.37 -30.38 -45.53
N ALA A 33 30.88 -30.95 -44.44
CA ALA A 33 31.13 -30.20 -43.20
C ALA A 33 32.14 -29.06 -43.40
N LEU A 34 33.22 -29.29 -44.16
CA LEU A 34 34.18 -28.22 -44.48
C LEU A 34 33.55 -27.10 -45.33
N LEU A 35 32.77 -27.44 -46.37
CA LEU A 35 32.09 -26.43 -47.18
C LEU A 35 31.09 -25.61 -46.35
N CYS A 36 30.33 -26.25 -45.46
CA CYS A 36 29.41 -25.55 -44.56
C CYS A 36 30.13 -24.63 -43.57
N LEU A 37 31.31 -25.00 -43.06
CA LEU A 37 32.12 -24.10 -42.22
C LEU A 37 32.66 -22.89 -43.00
N THR A 38 33.00 -23.04 -44.28
CA THR A 38 33.52 -21.93 -45.10
C THR A 38 32.45 -20.94 -45.60
N CYS A 39 31.16 -21.23 -45.42
CA CYS A 39 30.06 -20.34 -45.84
C CYS A 39 29.51 -19.46 -44.71
N VAL A 40 30.08 -19.48 -43.51
CA VAL A 40 29.65 -18.68 -42.34
C VAL A 40 30.83 -17.87 -41.79
N ALA A 41 31.50 -17.12 -42.67
CA ALA A 41 32.60 -16.21 -42.31
C ALA A 41 32.84 -15.12 -43.37
N MET A 42 31.77 -14.53 -43.95
CA MET A 42 31.91 -13.18 -44.51
C MET A 42 31.77 -12.19 -43.35
N PRO A 43 32.77 -11.34 -43.07
CA PRO A 43 32.56 -10.20 -42.19
C PRO A 43 31.63 -9.23 -42.93
N GLY A 44 30.39 -9.12 -42.45
CA GLY A 44 29.62 -7.92 -42.72
C GLY A 44 30.32 -6.75 -42.05
N THR A 45 30.45 -5.62 -42.74
CA THR A 45 30.82 -4.35 -42.13
C THR A 45 29.71 -3.97 -41.14
N ALA A 46 29.96 -4.19 -39.85
CA ALA A 46 29.04 -3.86 -38.77
C ALA A 46 29.11 -2.36 -38.46
N SER A 47 28.77 -1.54 -39.47
CA SER A 47 28.61 -0.10 -39.36
C SER A 47 27.40 0.21 -38.47
N ALA A 48 27.68 0.46 -37.21
CA ALA A 48 26.70 0.88 -36.21
C ALA A 48 27.41 1.60 -35.06
N LEU A 49 27.08 2.87 -34.87
CA LEU A 49 27.31 3.59 -33.62
C LEU A 49 26.55 2.88 -32.48
N GLU A 50 27.27 2.42 -31.46
CA GLU A 50 26.73 1.56 -30.40
C GLU A 50 26.17 2.39 -29.22
N VAL A 51 24.99 2.01 -28.72
CA VAL A 51 24.35 2.62 -27.55
C VAL A 51 24.84 1.96 -26.27
N HIS A 52 25.79 2.61 -25.59
CA HIS A 52 26.24 2.15 -24.28
C HIS A 52 25.19 2.38 -23.19
N LYS A 53 24.45 3.49 -23.26
CA LYS A 53 23.46 3.83 -22.23
C LYS A 53 22.43 4.86 -22.69
N LEU A 54 21.18 4.69 -22.25
CA LEU A 54 20.25 5.81 -22.09
C LEU A 54 19.61 5.71 -20.71
N THR A 55 19.71 6.79 -19.93
CA THR A 55 19.14 6.87 -18.57
C THR A 55 18.58 8.26 -18.32
N CYS A 56 17.46 8.34 -17.58
CA CYS A 56 16.92 9.60 -17.10
C CYS A 56 17.24 9.82 -15.62
N GLN A 57 17.29 11.08 -15.19
CA GLN A 57 17.47 11.43 -13.79
C GLN A 57 16.22 11.11 -12.96
N PRO A 58 16.31 10.34 -11.86
CA PRO A 58 15.16 10.07 -10.99
C PRO A 58 14.57 11.35 -10.40
N ASN A 59 13.24 11.45 -10.41
CA ASN A 59 12.48 12.61 -9.95
C ASN A 59 11.22 12.24 -9.11
N GLY A 60 11.10 10.96 -8.71
CA GLY A 60 10.05 10.48 -7.80
C GLY A 60 10.51 10.28 -6.35
N ASP A 61 9.55 9.97 -5.46
CA ASP A 61 9.78 9.70 -4.03
C ASP A 61 10.66 8.44 -3.76
N SER A 62 11.02 7.65 -4.79
CA SER A 62 11.96 6.53 -4.71
C SER A 62 13.14 6.73 -5.66
N GLY A 63 14.35 6.42 -5.20
CA GLY A 63 15.63 6.87 -5.79
C GLY A 63 16.01 6.33 -7.17
N SER A 64 15.11 5.62 -7.85
CA SER A 64 15.28 5.15 -9.24
C SER A 64 14.08 5.49 -10.15
N ASP A 65 13.06 6.17 -9.62
CA ASP A 65 11.80 6.39 -10.36
C ASP A 65 11.83 7.66 -11.21
N VAL A 66 11.38 7.49 -12.46
CA VAL A 66 11.11 8.59 -13.40
C VAL A 66 9.58 8.73 -13.52
N LEU A 67 9.08 9.92 -13.22
CA LEU A 67 7.66 10.28 -13.20
C LEU A 67 7.30 11.15 -14.40
N GLY A 68 6.17 10.86 -15.04
CA GLY A 68 5.63 11.67 -16.14
C GLY A 68 5.01 12.99 -15.66
N GLY A 69 5.08 14.05 -16.47
CA GLY A 69 4.60 15.38 -16.09
C GLY A 69 5.49 16.13 -15.10
N ILE A 70 6.67 15.60 -14.80
CA ILE A 70 7.71 16.25 -13.97
C ILE A 70 8.98 16.38 -14.81
N GLU A 71 9.74 17.45 -14.61
CA GLU A 71 11.05 17.62 -15.26
C GLU A 71 12.03 16.52 -14.85
N THR A 72 12.77 16.02 -15.84
CA THR A 72 13.92 15.13 -15.72
C THR A 72 14.99 15.54 -16.74
N ARG A 73 16.11 14.83 -16.73
CA ARG A 73 17.24 15.01 -17.63
C ARG A 73 17.57 13.69 -18.30
N ILE A 74 17.57 13.64 -19.64
CA ILE A 74 18.07 12.48 -20.38
C ILE A 74 19.60 12.55 -20.41
N THR A 75 20.26 11.44 -20.11
CA THR A 75 21.69 11.22 -20.36
C THR A 75 21.82 10.04 -21.32
N TRP A 76 22.30 10.32 -22.52
CA TRP A 76 22.52 9.35 -23.60
C TRP A 76 24.02 9.21 -23.84
N GLU A 77 24.53 7.98 -23.83
CA GLU A 77 25.94 7.64 -24.00
C GLU A 77 26.08 6.68 -25.17
N VAL A 78 26.88 7.08 -26.16
CA VAL A 78 27.07 6.38 -27.44
C VAL A 78 28.54 6.31 -27.83
N GLN A 79 28.91 5.33 -28.65
CA GLN A 79 30.26 5.17 -29.18
C GLN A 79 30.23 5.05 -30.71
N ALA A 80 31.01 5.87 -31.41
CA ALA A 80 31.22 5.73 -32.86
C ALA A 80 32.00 4.44 -33.18
N ALA A 81 31.76 3.85 -34.35
CA ALA A 81 32.51 2.68 -34.80
C ALA A 81 34.02 3.04 -34.98
N PRO A 82 34.95 2.07 -34.88
CA PRO A 82 36.41 2.32 -34.93
C PRO A 82 36.93 2.97 -36.21
N ASP A 83 36.11 3.00 -37.26
CA ASP A 83 36.39 3.49 -38.61
C ASP A 83 35.42 4.61 -39.09
N GLU A 84 34.47 5.07 -38.25
CA GLU A 84 33.45 6.07 -38.59
C GLU A 84 33.68 7.43 -37.91
N GLU A 85 33.96 8.48 -38.69
CA GLU A 85 34.05 9.87 -38.18
C GLU A 85 32.68 10.58 -38.26
N LEU A 86 32.21 11.11 -37.13
CA LEU A 86 30.86 11.69 -37.02
C LEU A 86 30.83 13.19 -37.37
N ALA A 87 29.83 13.61 -38.14
CA ALA A 87 29.53 15.01 -38.43
C ALA A 87 28.34 15.54 -37.62
N ALA A 88 27.30 14.73 -37.39
CA ALA A 88 26.17 15.09 -36.53
C ALA A 88 25.56 13.88 -35.80
N LEU A 89 24.86 14.16 -34.70
CA LEU A 89 24.11 13.20 -33.90
C LEU A 89 22.70 13.75 -33.65
N THR A 90 21.66 12.94 -33.83
CA THR A 90 20.26 13.33 -33.62
C THR A 90 19.63 12.44 -32.56
N LEU A 91 19.00 13.05 -31.56
CA LEU A 91 18.16 12.37 -30.56
C LEU A 91 16.70 12.72 -30.83
N THR A 92 15.83 11.73 -30.95
CA THR A 92 14.37 11.91 -31.05
C THR A 92 13.72 11.42 -29.76
N VAL A 93 13.04 12.32 -29.05
CA VAL A 93 12.23 11.98 -27.89
C VAL A 93 10.87 11.41 -28.33
N PRO A 94 10.24 10.52 -27.53
CA PRO A 94 8.93 9.95 -27.88
C PRO A 94 7.77 10.94 -27.79
N GLU A 95 6.69 10.65 -28.52
CA GLU A 95 5.54 11.52 -28.76
C GLU A 95 5.01 12.22 -27.49
N GLY A 96 4.82 13.54 -27.58
CA GLY A 96 4.26 14.36 -26.49
C GLY A 96 5.23 14.66 -25.34
N THR A 97 6.53 14.41 -25.53
CA THR A 97 7.59 14.83 -24.60
C THR A 97 8.07 16.25 -24.94
N SER A 98 8.13 17.16 -23.97
CA SER A 98 8.81 18.46 -24.13
C SER A 98 10.24 18.41 -23.58
N TYR A 99 11.12 19.32 -24.03
CA TYR A 99 12.51 19.45 -23.58
C TYR A 99 12.98 20.91 -23.68
N SER A 100 14.19 21.23 -23.20
CA SER A 100 14.91 22.47 -23.54
C SER A 100 16.35 22.17 -23.98
N THR A 101 16.83 22.92 -24.98
CA THR A 101 18.22 22.87 -25.45
C THR A 101 19.13 23.93 -24.83
N ASP A 102 18.61 24.85 -24.01
CA ASP A 102 19.37 26.01 -23.47
C ASP A 102 20.60 25.58 -22.64
N ASP A 103 20.44 24.47 -21.90
CA ASP A 103 21.48 23.86 -21.04
C ASP A 103 22.04 22.55 -21.62
N LEU A 104 21.81 22.26 -22.91
CA LEU A 104 22.25 21.02 -23.58
C LEU A 104 23.78 20.90 -23.54
N ARG A 105 24.28 19.72 -23.12
CA ARG A 105 25.72 19.45 -23.04
C ARG A 105 26.10 18.25 -23.87
N MET A 106 27.06 18.44 -24.77
CA MET A 106 27.71 17.36 -25.51
C MET A 106 29.16 17.25 -25.05
N THR A 107 29.59 16.07 -24.63
CA THR A 107 30.95 15.81 -24.14
C THR A 107 31.54 14.62 -24.88
N MET A 108 32.66 14.79 -25.59
CA MET A 108 33.46 13.68 -26.08
C MET A 108 34.27 13.09 -24.92
N LEU A 109 34.33 11.77 -24.83
CA LEU A 109 35.15 11.03 -23.86
C LEU A 109 36.21 10.21 -24.59
N PHE A 110 37.44 10.19 -24.08
CA PHE A 110 38.56 9.48 -24.68
C PHE A 110 39.66 9.12 -23.66
N GLY A 111 40.75 8.52 -24.15
CA GLY A 111 41.73 7.79 -23.36
C GLY A 111 41.22 6.39 -22.99
N ASP A 112 42.14 5.46 -22.71
CA ASP A 112 41.79 4.04 -22.45
C ASP A 112 40.86 3.85 -21.25
N ASP A 113 40.90 4.77 -20.27
CA ASP A 113 40.04 4.80 -19.07
C ASP A 113 38.75 5.65 -19.25
N LEU A 114 38.49 6.24 -20.43
CA LEU A 114 37.38 7.18 -20.72
C LEU A 114 37.32 8.42 -19.78
N MET A 115 38.47 8.79 -19.21
CA MET A 115 38.58 9.88 -18.22
C MET A 115 38.97 11.24 -18.84
N GLU A 116 39.51 11.26 -20.06
CA GLU A 116 39.81 12.50 -20.79
C GLU A 116 38.53 13.01 -21.46
N ARG A 117 38.28 14.33 -21.42
CA ARG A 117 36.98 14.92 -21.79
C ARG A 117 37.14 16.22 -22.56
N GLU A 118 36.40 16.35 -23.64
CA GLU A 118 36.28 17.58 -24.42
C GLU A 118 34.80 18.02 -24.46
N PHE A 119 34.54 19.26 -24.05
CA PHE A 119 33.20 19.85 -24.13
C PHE A 119 32.98 20.41 -25.52
N LEU A 120 32.00 19.86 -26.21
CA LEU A 120 31.65 20.23 -27.59
C LEU A 120 30.49 21.24 -27.55
N ASN A 121 30.61 22.27 -28.37
CA ASN A 121 29.54 23.25 -28.61
C ASN A 121 28.92 22.95 -29.99
N PRO A 122 27.97 22.01 -30.12
CA PRO A 122 27.31 21.72 -31.38
C PRO A 122 26.41 22.87 -31.83
N SER A 123 26.18 22.98 -33.13
CA SER A 123 25.05 23.74 -33.67
C SER A 123 23.78 22.88 -33.53
N ILE A 124 22.77 23.44 -32.86
CA ILE A 124 21.54 22.71 -32.50
C ILE A 124 20.41 23.10 -33.45
N GLU A 125 19.76 22.12 -34.05
CA GLU A 125 18.50 22.30 -34.80
C GLU A 125 17.36 21.50 -34.13
N GLU A 126 16.30 22.20 -33.72
CA GLU A 126 15.07 21.58 -33.21
C GLU A 126 14.09 21.32 -34.35
N LYS A 127 13.57 20.08 -34.42
CA LYS A 127 12.59 19.64 -35.43
C LYS A 127 11.45 18.87 -34.75
N GLY A 128 10.71 19.58 -33.90
CA GLY A 128 9.57 19.03 -33.14
C GLY A 128 10.05 18.13 -32.01
N GLU A 129 10.14 16.84 -32.28
CA GLU A 129 10.56 15.81 -31.32
C GLU A 129 12.01 15.37 -31.52
N SER A 130 12.65 15.79 -32.63
CA SER A 130 14.06 15.54 -32.92
C SER A 130 14.95 16.75 -32.63
N VAL A 131 16.03 16.53 -31.87
CA VAL A 131 17.13 17.47 -31.63
C VAL A 131 18.35 17.00 -32.42
N LYS A 132 18.72 17.70 -33.49
CA LYS A 132 19.96 17.45 -34.24
C LYS A 132 21.09 18.32 -33.67
N MET A 133 22.21 17.69 -33.35
CA MET A 133 23.44 18.30 -32.83
C MET A 133 24.54 18.13 -33.88
N THR A 134 24.86 19.20 -34.60
CA THR A 134 25.90 19.21 -35.64
C THR A 134 27.23 19.65 -35.04
N LEU A 135 28.29 18.87 -35.24
CA LEU A 135 29.58 19.10 -34.62
C LEU A 135 30.34 20.28 -35.28
N PRO A 136 31.07 21.12 -34.52
CA PRO A 136 31.82 22.25 -35.08
C PRO A 136 33.03 21.82 -35.91
N THR A 137 33.55 20.62 -35.63
CA THR A 137 34.55 19.88 -36.40
C THR A 137 34.16 18.40 -36.33
N PRO A 138 34.27 17.62 -37.41
CA PRO A 138 33.98 16.19 -37.35
C PRO A 138 34.79 15.49 -36.26
N ALA A 139 34.17 14.56 -35.55
CA ALA A 139 34.78 13.87 -34.44
C ALA A 139 35.49 12.59 -34.91
N PRO A 140 36.73 12.31 -34.44
CA PRO A 140 37.47 11.11 -34.83
C PRO A 140 36.73 9.80 -34.52
N ALA A 141 37.06 8.76 -35.27
CA ALA A 141 36.47 7.44 -35.12
C ALA A 141 36.75 6.77 -33.76
N GLY A 142 35.89 5.82 -33.38
CA GLY A 142 35.97 5.05 -32.13
C GLY A 142 35.61 5.81 -30.85
N ARG A 143 35.27 7.11 -30.93
CA ARG A 143 35.07 8.00 -29.78
C ARG A 143 33.73 7.80 -29.09
N PHE A 144 33.73 8.07 -27.79
CA PHE A 144 32.52 8.09 -26.96
C PHE A 144 31.95 9.51 -26.87
N PHE A 145 30.62 9.62 -26.84
CA PHE A 145 29.89 10.87 -26.66
C PHE A 145 28.85 10.71 -25.57
N ARG A 146 28.83 11.66 -24.62
CA ARG A 146 27.73 11.85 -23.66
C ARG A 146 26.94 13.08 -24.04
N VAL A 147 25.65 12.90 -24.28
CA VAL A 147 24.67 13.98 -24.45
C VAL A 147 23.82 14.08 -23.19
N GLU A 148 23.71 15.27 -22.62
CA GLU A 148 22.82 15.57 -21.50
C GLU A 148 21.78 16.61 -21.96
N LEU A 149 20.52 16.18 -22.05
CA LEU A 149 19.36 17.01 -22.44
C LEU A 149 18.52 17.33 -21.19
N TYR A 150 18.24 18.61 -20.97
CA TYR A 150 17.58 19.16 -19.79
C TYR A 150 16.13 19.59 -20.10
N GLY A 151 15.35 19.99 -19.09
CA GLY A 151 13.96 20.42 -19.30
C GLY A 151 13.00 19.33 -19.76
N VAL A 152 13.39 18.04 -19.69
CA VAL A 152 12.65 16.94 -20.31
C VAL A 152 11.42 16.60 -19.47
N VAL A 153 10.22 16.69 -20.05
CA VAL A 153 8.95 16.33 -19.40
C VAL A 153 8.23 15.30 -20.26
N PHE A 154 8.21 14.05 -19.80
CA PHE A 154 7.46 12.96 -20.43
C PHE A 154 5.94 13.09 -20.19
N PRO A 155 5.07 12.47 -21.02
CA PRO A 155 3.62 12.45 -20.81
C PRO A 155 3.22 11.94 -19.43
N ALA A 156 2.27 12.64 -18.77
CA ALA A 156 1.84 12.34 -17.40
C ALA A 156 1.15 10.95 -17.23
N SER A 157 0.74 10.31 -18.33
CA SER A 157 0.24 8.92 -18.33
C SER A 157 1.33 7.89 -18.02
N GLY A 158 2.61 8.22 -18.27
CA GLY A 158 3.70 7.26 -18.27
C GLY A 158 3.60 6.22 -19.40
N GLY A 159 4.52 5.24 -19.36
CA GLY A 159 4.62 4.16 -20.36
C GLY A 159 6.07 3.70 -20.59
N GLU A 160 6.26 2.79 -21.55
CA GLU A 160 7.57 2.53 -22.16
C GLU A 160 7.90 3.65 -23.15
N MET A 161 8.59 4.69 -22.69
CA MET A 161 8.98 5.83 -23.51
C MET A 161 10.23 5.45 -24.33
N ARG A 162 10.08 5.28 -25.64
CA ARG A 162 11.17 4.88 -26.55
C ARG A 162 11.74 6.09 -27.27
N CYS A 163 12.96 6.48 -26.92
CA CYS A 163 13.73 7.41 -27.75
C CYS A 163 14.26 6.66 -28.99
N SER A 164 14.39 7.35 -30.11
CA SER A 164 15.19 6.89 -31.26
C SER A 164 16.35 7.85 -31.51
N GLY A 165 17.32 7.45 -32.31
CA GLY A 165 18.46 8.29 -32.65
C GLY A 165 18.99 7.96 -34.04
N SER A 166 19.70 8.92 -34.62
CA SER A 166 20.44 8.75 -35.87
C SER A 166 21.75 9.52 -35.83
N TYR A 167 22.67 9.18 -36.72
CA TYR A 167 23.92 9.92 -36.92
C TYR A 167 24.14 10.24 -38.40
N GLU A 168 25.08 11.12 -38.66
CA GLU A 168 25.47 11.57 -40.00
C GLU A 168 27.00 11.57 -40.07
N LEU A 169 27.55 10.95 -41.11
CA LEU A 169 28.98 10.83 -41.38
C LEU A 169 29.51 12.03 -42.19
N ILE A 170 30.82 12.13 -42.35
CA ILE A 170 31.47 13.23 -43.10
C ILE A 170 31.07 13.28 -44.59
N ASP A 171 30.75 12.14 -45.18
CA ASP A 171 30.26 12.01 -46.56
C ASP A 171 28.78 12.41 -46.73
N GLY A 172 28.04 12.58 -45.63
CA GLY A 172 26.62 12.88 -45.61
C GLY A 172 25.70 11.66 -45.66
N GLU A 173 26.22 10.43 -45.54
CA GLU A 173 25.37 9.27 -45.26
C GLU A 173 24.85 9.33 -43.81
N SER A 174 23.60 8.90 -43.61
CA SER A 174 22.93 8.96 -42.31
C SER A 174 22.29 7.64 -41.95
N HIS A 175 22.53 7.20 -40.72
CA HIS A 175 22.22 5.87 -40.23
C HIS A 175 21.37 5.97 -38.96
N GLU A 176 20.37 5.10 -38.83
CA GLU A 176 19.57 4.97 -37.59
C GLU A 176 20.33 4.13 -36.54
N ILE A 177 20.14 4.48 -35.27
CA ILE A 177 20.82 3.87 -34.14
C ILE A 177 19.89 2.83 -33.51
N GLU A 178 20.13 1.55 -33.79
CA GLU A 178 19.39 0.44 -33.19
C GLU A 178 19.74 0.25 -31.69
N GLY A 179 18.89 -0.48 -30.97
CA GLY A 179 19.19 -0.94 -29.60
C GLY A 179 18.97 0.07 -28.46
N ILE A 180 18.50 1.29 -28.72
CA ILE A 180 18.21 2.28 -27.67
C ILE A 180 17.17 1.71 -26.67
N PRO A 181 17.48 1.63 -25.36
CA PRO A 181 16.57 1.05 -24.36
C PRO A 181 15.40 1.98 -24.04
N ALA A 182 14.22 1.41 -23.83
CA ALA A 182 13.02 2.15 -23.42
C ALA A 182 13.14 2.67 -21.98
N VAL A 183 12.79 3.93 -21.75
CA VAL A 183 12.66 4.52 -20.41
C VAL A 183 11.29 4.15 -19.86
N ASN A 184 11.24 3.39 -18.77
CA ASN A 184 9.99 3.09 -18.08
C ASN A 184 9.59 4.29 -17.19
N VAL A 185 8.63 5.09 -17.65
CA VAL A 185 8.14 6.27 -16.95
C VAL A 185 6.84 5.92 -16.21
N LYS A 186 6.80 6.15 -14.91
CA LYS A 186 5.60 5.94 -14.10
C LYS A 186 4.60 7.07 -14.35
N GLY A 187 3.36 6.69 -14.65
CA GLY A 187 2.24 7.61 -14.74
C GLY A 187 1.93 8.23 -13.39
N VAL A 188 1.64 9.53 -13.39
CA VAL A 188 1.36 10.34 -12.20
C VAL A 188 -0.14 10.53 -12.09
N THR A 189 -0.74 10.11 -10.97
CA THR A 189 -2.20 10.16 -10.84
C THR A 189 -2.69 11.62 -10.70
N PRO A 190 -3.97 11.93 -10.97
CA PRO A 190 -4.51 13.28 -10.74
C PRO A 190 -4.38 13.76 -9.29
N PHE A 191 -4.20 12.83 -8.35
CA PHE A 191 -3.98 13.08 -6.93
C PHE A 191 -2.51 13.41 -6.63
N ASP A 192 -1.56 12.78 -7.33
CA ASP A 192 -0.13 13.12 -7.24
C ASP A 192 0.16 14.46 -7.94
N GLN A 193 -0.52 14.76 -9.05
CA GLN A 193 -0.52 16.10 -9.66
C GLN A 193 -1.01 17.16 -8.65
N PHE A 194 -2.01 16.83 -7.82
CA PHE A 194 -2.50 17.72 -6.78
C PHE A 194 -1.54 17.83 -5.58
N LYS A 195 -0.79 16.76 -5.23
CA LYS A 195 0.34 16.80 -4.27
C LYS A 195 1.37 17.85 -4.74
N MET A 196 1.86 17.74 -5.97
CA MET A 196 2.82 18.69 -6.56
C MET A 196 2.29 20.12 -6.66
N PHE A 197 1.03 20.28 -7.08
CA PHE A 197 0.38 21.58 -7.12
C PHE A 197 0.39 22.25 -5.73
N LEU A 198 0.12 21.50 -4.66
CA LEU A 198 0.19 22.02 -3.28
C LEU A 198 1.63 22.34 -2.85
N GLU A 199 2.61 21.49 -3.18
CA GLU A 199 4.02 21.71 -2.85
C GLU A 199 4.57 23.03 -3.44
N THR A 200 4.10 23.43 -4.63
CA THR A 200 4.49 24.68 -5.29
C THR A 200 3.76 25.94 -4.79
N GLN A 201 2.80 25.84 -3.84
CA GLN A 201 2.06 27.03 -3.39
C GLN A 201 2.82 27.84 -2.32
N PRO A 202 3.01 29.17 -2.49
CA PRO A 202 3.66 30.02 -1.49
C PRO A 202 2.99 29.99 -0.10
N TRP A 203 1.68 29.72 -0.02
CA TRP A 203 0.98 29.58 1.26
C TRP A 203 1.30 28.25 1.96
N VAL A 204 1.62 27.18 1.23
CA VAL A 204 2.03 25.88 1.80
C VAL A 204 3.46 25.99 2.33
N GLU A 205 4.35 26.69 1.63
CA GLU A 205 5.69 27.02 2.14
C GLU A 205 5.61 27.88 3.41
N ALA A 206 4.84 28.97 3.38
CA ALA A 206 4.62 29.83 4.55
C ALA A 206 4.01 29.06 5.74
N TRP A 207 3.08 28.14 5.50
CA TRP A 207 2.51 27.26 6.52
C TRP A 207 3.56 26.29 7.09
N ASN A 208 4.32 25.62 6.23
CA ASN A 208 5.37 24.65 6.61
C ASN A 208 6.65 25.29 7.17
N SER A 209 6.78 26.63 7.11
CA SER A 209 7.81 27.38 7.85
C SER A 209 7.67 27.20 9.36
N ASN A 210 6.42 27.03 9.85
CA ASN A 210 6.15 26.76 11.26
C ASN A 210 6.35 25.27 11.56
N THR A 211 7.31 24.96 12.43
CA THR A 211 7.66 23.57 12.81
C THR A 211 6.48 22.75 13.34
N PHE A 212 5.55 23.35 14.11
CA PHE A 212 4.37 22.63 14.61
C PHE A 212 3.40 22.31 13.47
N LEU A 213 3.10 23.28 12.60
CA LEU A 213 2.22 23.06 11.44
C LEU A 213 2.81 22.04 10.46
N ARG A 214 4.12 22.09 10.18
CA ARG A 214 4.82 21.10 9.33
C ARG A 214 4.82 19.68 9.91
N LEU A 215 4.83 19.55 11.24
CA LEU A 215 4.85 18.24 11.91
C LEU A 215 3.46 17.67 12.17
N PHE A 216 2.43 18.49 12.41
CA PHE A 216 1.08 18.01 12.75
C PHE A 216 0.02 18.20 11.66
N LEU A 217 0.20 19.16 10.75
CA LEU A 217 -0.83 19.63 9.81
C LEU A 217 -0.25 19.98 8.43
N ASN A 218 0.78 19.28 7.95
CA ASN A 218 1.37 19.56 6.63
C ASN A 218 0.32 19.28 5.53
N PRO A 219 -0.13 20.28 4.73
CA PRO A 219 -1.25 20.11 3.80
C PRO A 219 -1.01 19.01 2.77
N VAL A 220 0.23 18.89 2.30
CA VAL A 220 0.66 17.87 1.33
C VAL A 220 0.51 16.47 1.91
N LEU A 221 0.92 16.27 3.16
CA LEU A 221 0.82 14.99 3.85
C LEU A 221 -0.60 14.68 4.34
N VAL A 222 -1.41 15.70 4.65
CA VAL A 222 -2.86 15.53 4.89
C VAL A 222 -3.51 14.94 3.65
N VAL A 223 -3.22 15.49 2.46
CA VAL A 223 -3.72 14.95 1.19
C VAL A 223 -3.16 13.56 0.94
N SER A 224 -1.84 13.39 0.81
CA SER A 224 -1.22 12.12 0.37
C SER A 224 -1.54 10.92 1.26
N SER A 225 -1.78 11.13 2.56
CA SER A 225 -2.14 10.05 3.49
C SER A 225 -3.57 9.53 3.34
N LEU A 226 -4.51 10.29 2.74
CA LEU A 226 -5.93 9.93 2.70
C LEU A 226 -6.24 8.56 2.05
N PRO A 227 -5.84 8.26 0.80
CA PRO A 227 -6.17 6.97 0.16
C PRO A 227 -5.45 5.79 0.83
N ILE A 228 -4.26 6.02 1.37
CA ILE A 228 -3.48 5.00 2.08
C ILE A 228 -4.19 4.63 3.39
N ILE A 229 -4.52 5.62 4.23
CA ILE A 229 -5.21 5.37 5.51
C ILE A 229 -6.66 4.91 5.30
N PHE A 230 -7.31 5.29 4.19
CA PHE A 230 -8.63 4.75 3.81
C PHE A 230 -8.62 3.21 3.66
N SER A 231 -7.51 2.63 3.19
CA SER A 231 -7.35 1.16 3.17
C SER A 231 -7.34 0.56 4.57
N GLY A 232 -6.65 1.22 5.52
CA GLY A 232 -6.68 0.85 6.94
C GLY A 232 -8.04 1.04 7.60
N PHE A 233 -8.80 2.06 7.18
CA PHE A 233 -10.18 2.31 7.61
C PHE A 233 -11.13 1.18 7.21
N LEU A 234 -11.01 0.68 5.97
CA LEU A 234 -11.77 -0.49 5.52
C LEU A 234 -11.38 -1.75 6.31
N MET A 235 -10.11 -1.92 6.69
CA MET A 235 -9.65 -3.02 7.55
C MET A 235 -10.24 -2.94 8.97
N SER A 236 -10.15 -1.79 9.66
CA SER A 236 -10.78 -1.57 10.97
C SER A 236 -12.29 -1.86 10.92
N LEU A 237 -12.97 -1.39 9.88
CA LEU A 237 -14.40 -1.60 9.69
C LEU A 237 -14.74 -3.08 9.46
N ALA A 238 -13.98 -3.78 8.60
CA ALA A 238 -14.18 -5.20 8.33
C ALA A 238 -13.97 -6.08 9.58
N ILE A 239 -12.96 -5.78 10.40
CA ILE A 239 -12.71 -6.51 11.65
C ILE A 239 -13.90 -6.35 12.60
N VAL A 240 -14.42 -5.13 12.77
CA VAL A 240 -15.50 -4.83 13.73
C VAL A 240 -16.86 -5.34 13.25
N LEU A 241 -17.14 -5.23 11.95
CA LEU A 241 -18.37 -5.76 11.34
C LEU A 241 -18.48 -7.29 11.39
N VAL A 242 -17.38 -8.02 11.59
CA VAL A 242 -17.42 -9.47 11.86
C VAL A 242 -17.33 -9.75 13.36
N ALA A 243 -16.40 -9.10 14.07
CA ALA A 243 -16.17 -9.36 15.49
C ALA A 243 -17.40 -9.03 16.37
N PHE A 244 -18.08 -7.91 16.13
CA PHE A 244 -19.19 -7.49 16.98
C PHE A 244 -20.45 -8.38 16.81
N PRO A 245 -20.91 -8.73 15.60
CA PRO A 245 -22.01 -9.69 15.43
C PRO A 245 -21.69 -11.10 15.96
N VAL A 246 -20.42 -11.53 15.94
CA VAL A 246 -19.99 -12.78 16.60
C VAL A 246 -19.99 -12.64 18.13
N ALA A 247 -19.60 -11.48 18.67
CA ALA A 247 -19.57 -11.23 20.11
C ALA A 247 -20.96 -11.19 20.76
N ILE A 248 -22.01 -10.74 20.04
CA ILE A 248 -23.39 -10.67 20.52
C ILE A 248 -23.92 -12.02 21.07
N PRO A 249 -23.96 -13.13 20.30
CA PRO A 249 -24.47 -14.41 20.79
C PRO A 249 -23.62 -14.99 21.93
N PHE A 250 -22.29 -14.85 21.90
CA PHE A 250 -21.43 -15.30 23.00
C PHE A 250 -21.68 -14.49 24.28
N GLY A 251 -21.74 -13.17 24.19
CA GLY A 251 -22.06 -12.30 25.33
C GLY A 251 -23.45 -12.60 25.90
N PHE A 252 -24.46 -12.77 25.05
CA PHE A 252 -25.80 -13.15 25.48
C PHE A 252 -25.82 -14.53 26.17
N MET A 253 -25.12 -15.52 25.63
CA MET A 253 -24.95 -16.85 26.24
C MET A 253 -24.30 -16.75 27.63
N PHE A 254 -23.20 -15.99 27.76
CA PHE A 254 -22.54 -15.78 29.06
C PHE A 254 -23.44 -15.03 30.05
N ALA A 255 -24.28 -14.10 29.59
CA ALA A 255 -25.25 -13.41 30.44
C ALA A 255 -26.30 -14.38 31.01
N LEU A 256 -26.85 -15.26 30.16
CA LEU A 256 -27.76 -16.33 30.57
C LEU A 256 -27.09 -17.31 31.55
N MET A 257 -25.81 -17.63 31.35
CA MET A 257 -25.02 -18.44 32.28
C MET A 257 -24.82 -17.74 33.64
N ARG A 258 -24.52 -16.42 33.67
CA ARG A 258 -24.37 -15.65 34.92
C ARG A 258 -25.67 -15.55 35.73
N ILE A 259 -26.84 -15.43 35.09
CA ILE A 259 -28.13 -15.42 35.81
C ILE A 259 -28.68 -16.82 36.12
N SER A 260 -28.08 -17.88 35.59
CA SER A 260 -28.53 -19.26 35.79
C SER A 260 -28.58 -19.66 37.27
N LYS A 261 -29.51 -20.56 37.61
CA LYS A 261 -29.57 -21.21 38.94
C LYS A 261 -28.36 -22.13 39.18
N SER A 262 -27.74 -22.66 38.12
CA SER A 262 -26.58 -23.54 38.24
C SER A 262 -25.34 -22.79 38.72
N ARG A 263 -24.76 -23.24 39.84
CA ARG A 263 -23.50 -22.69 40.38
C ARG A 263 -22.34 -22.85 39.38
N ILE A 264 -22.32 -23.95 38.62
CA ILE A 264 -21.25 -24.27 37.66
C ILE A 264 -21.28 -23.31 36.47
N LEU A 265 -22.44 -23.12 35.83
CA LEU A 265 -22.58 -22.19 34.71
C LEU A 265 -22.24 -20.75 35.12
N ARG A 266 -22.71 -20.34 36.31
CA ARG A 266 -22.39 -19.03 36.89
C ARG A 266 -20.91 -18.87 37.21
N ALA A 267 -20.22 -19.92 37.65
CA ALA A 267 -18.78 -19.89 37.90
C ALA A 267 -17.97 -19.79 36.60
N LEU A 268 -18.31 -20.56 35.57
CA LEU A 268 -17.61 -20.55 34.27
C LEU A 268 -17.71 -19.17 33.58
N ALA A 269 -18.94 -18.65 33.40
CA ALA A 269 -19.14 -17.28 32.90
C ALA A 269 -18.72 -16.21 33.92
N GLY A 270 -18.57 -16.58 35.19
CA GLY A 270 -17.94 -15.78 36.24
C GLY A 270 -16.47 -15.51 35.91
N VAL A 271 -15.69 -16.58 35.84
CA VAL A 271 -14.24 -16.57 35.56
C VAL A 271 -13.93 -15.92 34.21
N TYR A 272 -14.58 -16.34 33.13
CA TYR A 272 -14.34 -15.77 31.78
C TYR A 272 -14.47 -14.24 31.77
N VAL A 273 -15.62 -13.73 32.20
CA VAL A 273 -15.91 -12.28 32.18
C VAL A 273 -15.00 -11.51 33.14
N ASN A 274 -14.67 -12.08 34.30
CA ASN A 274 -13.77 -11.43 35.25
C ASN A 274 -12.32 -11.38 34.74
N LEU A 275 -11.85 -12.40 34.04
CA LEU A 275 -10.50 -12.44 33.45
C LEU A 275 -10.41 -11.47 32.28
N ILE A 276 -11.34 -11.54 31.33
CA ILE A 276 -11.32 -10.73 30.11
C ILE A 276 -11.58 -9.24 30.39
N ARG A 277 -12.42 -8.88 31.37
CA ARG A 277 -12.62 -7.47 31.78
C ARG A 277 -11.64 -6.99 32.85
N GLY A 278 -10.90 -7.92 33.48
CA GLY A 278 -9.87 -7.65 34.48
C GLY A 278 -8.45 -7.57 33.92
N THR A 279 -8.27 -7.78 32.61
CA THR A 279 -6.98 -7.68 31.92
C THR A 279 -7.07 -6.70 30.75
N PRO A 280 -6.01 -5.93 30.43
CA PRO A 280 -6.02 -5.01 29.30
C PRO A 280 -6.23 -5.73 27.95
N ALA A 281 -7.10 -5.20 27.09
CA ALA A 281 -7.31 -5.72 25.73
C ALA A 281 -5.99 -5.81 24.93
N PHE A 282 -5.10 -4.82 25.10
CA PHE A 282 -3.75 -4.82 24.53
C PHE A 282 -2.93 -6.07 24.92
N LEU A 283 -3.00 -6.52 26.18
CA LEU A 283 -2.33 -7.74 26.63
C LEU A 283 -2.97 -9.00 26.03
N GLN A 284 -4.29 -9.02 25.86
CA GLN A 284 -5.00 -10.15 25.23
C GLN A 284 -4.61 -10.29 23.74
N ILE A 285 -4.52 -9.16 23.03
CA ILE A 285 -4.02 -9.07 21.65
C ILE A 285 -2.57 -9.58 21.59
N TYR A 286 -1.69 -9.07 22.44
CA TYR A 286 -0.27 -9.46 22.46
C TYR A 286 -0.08 -10.95 22.75
N ILE A 287 -0.79 -11.50 23.75
CA ILE A 287 -0.73 -12.93 24.10
C ILE A 287 -1.30 -13.80 22.97
N ALA A 288 -2.33 -13.37 22.27
CA ALA A 288 -2.87 -14.12 21.14
C ALA A 288 -1.89 -14.13 19.95
N PHE A 289 -1.45 -12.97 19.49
CA PHE A 289 -0.63 -12.83 18.28
C PHE A 289 0.80 -13.37 18.42
N PHE A 290 1.40 -13.33 19.62
CA PHE A 290 2.73 -13.89 19.84
C PHE A 290 2.71 -15.25 20.56
N GLY A 291 1.73 -15.53 21.42
CA GLY A 291 1.66 -16.77 22.18
C GLY A 291 1.09 -17.96 21.41
N LEU A 292 0.11 -17.78 20.52
CA LEU A 292 -0.45 -18.89 19.74
C LEU A 292 0.53 -19.46 18.70
N PRO A 293 1.28 -18.64 17.93
CA PRO A 293 2.34 -19.16 17.05
C PRO A 293 3.43 -19.93 17.80
N LEU A 294 3.82 -19.48 19.00
CA LEU A 294 4.77 -20.20 19.87
C LEU A 294 4.21 -21.54 20.40
N ALA A 295 2.88 -21.68 20.47
CA ALA A 295 2.20 -22.96 20.73
C ALA A 295 1.96 -23.80 19.46
N GLY A 296 2.50 -23.39 18.31
CA GLY A 296 2.33 -24.06 17.01
C GLY A 296 1.02 -23.76 16.28
N VAL A 297 0.19 -22.85 16.82
CA VAL A 297 -1.13 -22.49 16.27
C VAL A 297 -1.02 -21.19 15.47
N ASN A 298 -0.78 -21.32 14.17
CA ASN A 298 -0.74 -20.19 13.24
C ASN A 298 -2.14 -19.90 12.69
N ILE A 299 -2.63 -18.69 12.90
CA ILE A 299 -3.91 -18.15 12.40
C ILE A 299 -3.60 -16.86 11.67
N ASP A 300 -4.31 -16.57 10.56
CA ASP A 300 -4.20 -15.30 9.84
C ASP A 300 -4.46 -14.09 10.78
N ASN A 301 -3.69 -13.02 10.59
CA ASN A 301 -3.75 -11.80 11.40
C ASN A 301 -5.15 -11.14 11.41
N TYR A 302 -5.90 -11.18 10.29
CA TYR A 302 -7.26 -10.65 10.25
C TYR A 302 -8.21 -11.52 11.10
N THR A 303 -8.21 -12.83 10.86
CA THR A 303 -9.03 -13.82 11.59
C THR A 303 -8.70 -13.81 13.09
N LEU A 304 -7.43 -13.72 13.46
CA LEU A 304 -7.00 -13.65 14.85
C LEU A 304 -7.41 -12.34 15.52
N GLY A 305 -7.29 -11.21 14.80
CA GLY A 305 -7.82 -9.92 15.23
C GLY A 305 -9.33 -9.99 15.51
N VAL A 306 -10.11 -10.54 14.57
CA VAL A 306 -11.55 -10.78 14.73
C VAL A 306 -11.85 -11.64 15.96
N ILE A 307 -11.13 -12.75 16.16
CA ILE A 307 -11.34 -13.65 17.31
C ILE A 307 -11.07 -12.93 18.64
N VAL A 308 -9.95 -12.22 18.78
CA VAL A 308 -9.60 -11.53 20.04
C VAL A 308 -10.57 -10.39 20.33
N MET A 309 -10.92 -9.59 19.32
CA MET A 309 -11.87 -8.49 19.47
C MET A 309 -13.28 -8.99 19.81
N ALA A 310 -13.71 -10.11 19.21
CA ALA A 310 -14.98 -10.75 19.55
C ALA A 310 -14.98 -11.34 20.96
N MET A 311 -13.89 -12.00 21.37
CA MET A 311 -13.71 -12.54 22.73
C MET A 311 -13.76 -11.42 23.78
N ASN A 312 -13.05 -10.32 23.54
CA ASN A 312 -13.04 -9.16 24.43
C ASN A 312 -14.44 -8.57 24.57
N SER A 313 -15.06 -8.15 23.46
CA SER A 313 -16.40 -7.53 23.49
C SER A 313 -17.47 -8.46 24.04
N ALA A 314 -17.41 -9.79 23.79
CA ALA A 314 -18.36 -10.75 24.37
C ALA A 314 -18.39 -10.71 25.90
N ALA A 315 -17.28 -10.39 26.57
CA ALA A 315 -17.26 -10.24 28.02
C ALA A 315 -17.96 -8.97 28.52
N TYR A 316 -17.83 -7.85 27.79
CA TYR A 316 -18.56 -6.59 28.10
C TYR A 316 -20.04 -6.72 27.75
N LEU A 317 -20.36 -7.27 26.58
CA LEU A 317 -21.72 -7.61 26.13
C LEU A 317 -22.45 -8.52 27.12
N CYS A 318 -21.76 -9.48 27.74
CA CYS A 318 -22.32 -10.30 28.83
C CYS A 318 -22.86 -9.43 29.97
N GLU A 319 -22.11 -8.43 30.41
CA GLU A 319 -22.54 -7.56 31.51
C GLU A 319 -23.61 -6.55 31.07
N ILE A 320 -23.57 -6.09 29.81
CA ILE A 320 -24.63 -5.26 29.19
C ILE A 320 -25.96 -6.04 29.16
N PHE A 321 -25.97 -7.27 28.62
CA PHE A 321 -27.16 -8.12 28.61
C PHE A 321 -27.61 -8.51 30.02
N ARG A 322 -26.68 -8.84 30.94
CA ARG A 322 -27.02 -9.14 32.34
C ARG A 322 -27.68 -7.95 33.05
N ALA A 323 -27.17 -6.73 32.83
CA ALA A 323 -27.77 -5.51 33.36
C ALA A 323 -29.15 -5.22 32.73
N GLY A 324 -29.29 -5.41 31.40
CA GLY A 324 -30.56 -5.27 30.69
C GLY A 324 -31.65 -6.24 31.18
N ILE A 325 -31.29 -7.49 31.48
CA ILE A 325 -32.23 -8.47 32.07
C ILE A 325 -32.63 -8.05 33.49
N GLN A 326 -31.70 -7.47 34.26
CA GLN A 326 -31.94 -7.03 35.64
C GLN A 326 -32.67 -5.68 35.75
N SER A 327 -32.74 -4.88 34.69
CA SER A 327 -33.49 -3.61 34.68
C SER A 327 -35.00 -3.81 34.46
N ILE A 328 -35.43 -5.00 34.01
CA ILE A 328 -36.86 -5.32 33.82
C ILE A 328 -37.56 -5.40 35.19
N PRO A 329 -38.65 -4.63 35.43
CA PRO A 329 -39.34 -4.62 36.73
C PRO A 329 -39.85 -6.01 37.14
N LYS A 330 -39.62 -6.39 38.40
CA LYS A 330 -40.02 -7.71 38.97
C LYS A 330 -41.50 -8.02 38.77
N GLY A 331 -42.37 -7.00 38.80
CA GLY A 331 -43.80 -7.10 38.51
C GLY A 331 -44.13 -7.76 37.16
N GLN A 332 -43.28 -7.64 36.14
CA GLN A 332 -43.43 -8.36 34.87
C GLN A 332 -43.30 -9.88 35.05
N SER A 333 -42.35 -10.32 35.88
CA SER A 333 -42.15 -11.74 36.22
C SER A 333 -43.21 -12.28 37.17
N GLU A 334 -43.75 -11.42 38.05
CA GLU A 334 -44.82 -11.76 38.96
C GLU A 334 -46.15 -11.93 38.20
N ALA A 335 -46.54 -10.95 37.38
CA ALA A 335 -47.73 -11.01 36.53
C ALA A 335 -47.69 -12.21 35.56
N ALA A 336 -46.53 -12.49 34.94
CA ALA A 336 -46.38 -13.66 34.07
C ALA A 336 -46.63 -14.99 34.82
N ARG A 337 -46.18 -15.12 36.07
CA ARG A 337 -46.47 -16.31 36.89
C ARG A 337 -47.92 -16.36 37.36
N SER A 338 -48.56 -15.23 37.62
CA SER A 338 -50.01 -15.17 37.89
C SER A 338 -50.85 -15.62 36.69
N LEU A 339 -50.32 -15.47 35.47
CA LEU A 339 -50.88 -16.02 34.22
C LEU A 339 -50.41 -17.46 33.93
N GLY A 340 -49.82 -18.16 34.90
CA GLY A 340 -49.40 -19.56 34.78
C GLY A 340 -48.13 -19.81 33.97
N MET A 341 -47.42 -18.77 33.52
CA MET A 341 -46.21 -18.94 32.69
C MET A 341 -45.06 -19.54 33.51
N THR A 342 -44.39 -20.54 32.92
CA THR A 342 -43.13 -21.06 33.44
C THR A 342 -42.01 -20.03 33.31
N ALA A 343 -40.99 -20.10 34.17
CA ALA A 343 -39.85 -19.17 34.12
C ALA A 343 -39.13 -19.12 32.76
N ALA A 344 -39.15 -20.22 31.99
CA ALA A 344 -38.61 -20.24 30.62
C ALA A 344 -39.48 -19.44 29.64
N GLN A 345 -40.81 -19.62 29.70
CA GLN A 345 -41.77 -18.83 28.90
C GLN A 345 -41.70 -17.34 29.27
N THR A 346 -41.64 -17.00 30.56
CA THR A 346 -41.45 -15.60 31.00
C THR A 346 -40.14 -15.02 30.46
N MET A 347 -39.05 -15.79 30.51
CA MET A 347 -37.75 -15.33 30.01
C MET A 347 -37.78 -15.08 28.49
N VAL A 348 -38.22 -16.06 27.70
CA VAL A 348 -38.21 -15.99 26.23
C VAL A 348 -39.27 -15.03 25.68
N SER A 349 -40.49 -15.05 26.19
CA SER A 349 -41.62 -14.30 25.61
C SER A 349 -41.75 -12.86 26.13
N ILE A 350 -41.20 -12.54 27.31
CA ILE A 350 -41.42 -11.24 27.98
C ILE A 350 -40.10 -10.53 28.28
N ILE A 351 -39.17 -11.18 28.98
CA ILE A 351 -37.95 -10.52 29.48
C ILE A 351 -36.93 -10.27 28.36
N ILE A 352 -36.64 -11.28 27.52
CA ILE A 352 -35.63 -11.19 26.46
C ILE A 352 -35.98 -10.11 25.40
N PRO A 353 -37.21 -10.02 24.86
CA PRO A 353 -37.58 -8.98 23.90
C PRO A 353 -37.45 -7.56 24.47
N GLN A 354 -37.84 -7.35 25.73
CA GLN A 354 -37.66 -6.07 26.42
C GLN A 354 -36.18 -5.77 26.68
N THR A 355 -35.40 -6.78 27.08
CA THR A 355 -33.94 -6.67 27.27
C THR A 355 -33.26 -6.16 26.02
N PHE A 356 -33.46 -6.82 24.87
CA PHE A 356 -32.83 -6.42 23.61
C PHE A 356 -33.18 -4.98 23.23
N ARG A 357 -34.45 -4.59 23.35
CA ARG A 357 -34.89 -3.20 23.10
C ARG A 357 -34.19 -2.19 24.03
N ASN A 358 -34.00 -2.53 25.30
CA ASN A 358 -33.41 -1.63 26.29
C ASN A 358 -31.89 -1.49 26.15
N VAL A 359 -31.16 -2.53 25.73
CA VAL A 359 -29.69 -2.49 25.63
C VAL A 359 -29.16 -1.93 24.30
N ILE A 360 -29.98 -1.78 23.26
CA ILE A 360 -29.58 -1.29 21.93
C ILE A 360 -28.69 -0.03 21.93
N PRO A 361 -28.91 1.01 22.76
CA PRO A 361 -28.00 2.15 22.81
C PRO A 361 -26.63 1.77 23.38
N THR A 362 -26.61 0.98 24.46
CA THR A 362 -25.38 0.48 25.09
C THR A 362 -24.59 -0.46 24.17
N LEU A 363 -25.28 -1.31 23.39
CA LEU A 363 -24.66 -2.11 22.32
C LEU A 363 -24.02 -1.20 21.25
N THR A 364 -24.69 -0.10 20.89
CA THR A 364 -24.16 0.85 19.90
C THR A 364 -22.94 1.60 20.43
N SER A 365 -22.94 1.97 21.72
CA SER A 365 -21.77 2.54 22.40
C SER A 365 -20.61 1.55 22.51
N GLU A 366 -20.88 0.28 22.78
CA GLU A 366 -19.87 -0.79 22.79
C GLU A 366 -19.26 -1.02 21.39
N PHE A 367 -20.07 -0.97 20.32
CA PHE A 367 -19.58 -0.99 18.94
C PHE A 367 -18.65 0.20 18.62
N ILE A 368 -18.99 1.41 19.09
CA ILE A 368 -18.15 2.61 18.94
C ILE A 368 -16.81 2.44 19.66
N LEU A 369 -16.79 1.82 20.84
CA LEU A 369 -15.57 1.50 21.57
C LEU A 369 -14.74 0.46 20.81
N LEU A 370 -15.33 -0.68 20.44
CA LEU A 370 -14.63 -1.75 19.72
C LEU A 370 -14.03 -1.28 18.39
N TYR A 371 -14.71 -0.37 17.69
CA TYR A 371 -14.17 0.28 16.48
C TYR A 371 -12.89 1.07 16.75
N LYS A 372 -12.86 1.87 17.82
CA LYS A 372 -11.65 2.59 18.23
C LYS A 372 -10.55 1.64 18.70
N ASP A 373 -10.91 0.60 19.43
CA ASP A 373 -9.96 -0.35 20.01
C ASP A 373 -9.27 -1.24 18.94
N THR A 374 -9.72 -1.21 17.68
CA THR A 374 -8.95 -1.77 16.55
C THR A 374 -7.55 -1.18 16.43
N SER A 375 -7.35 0.07 16.86
CA SER A 375 -6.03 0.73 16.94
C SER A 375 -4.99 -0.05 17.75
N LEU A 376 -5.41 -0.90 18.70
CA LEU A 376 -4.51 -1.74 19.48
C LEU A 376 -3.86 -2.84 18.63
N LEU A 377 -4.50 -3.23 17.51
CA LEU A 377 -3.97 -4.24 16.58
C LEU A 377 -2.75 -3.72 15.77
N ALA A 378 -2.55 -2.39 15.70
CA ALA A 378 -1.36 -1.77 15.12
C ALA A 378 -0.05 -2.21 15.81
N ALA A 379 -0.13 -2.55 17.10
CA ALA A 379 1.02 -3.01 17.88
C ALA A 379 1.48 -4.43 17.53
N VAL A 380 0.61 -5.23 16.90
CA VAL A 380 0.90 -6.58 16.40
C VAL A 380 0.99 -6.66 14.87
N GLY A 381 1.10 -5.50 14.21
CA GLY A 381 1.34 -5.42 12.76
C GLY A 381 0.11 -5.66 11.87
N VAL A 382 -1.12 -5.61 12.40
CA VAL A 382 -2.32 -5.57 11.56
C VAL A 382 -2.37 -4.22 10.84
N MET A 383 -2.51 -4.25 9.52
CA MET A 383 -2.58 -3.05 8.67
C MET A 383 -3.96 -2.37 8.75
N GLU A 384 -4.26 -1.77 9.90
CA GLU A 384 -5.44 -0.93 10.11
C GLU A 384 -5.08 0.58 10.12
N ILE A 385 -6.03 1.45 10.48
CA ILE A 385 -5.92 2.92 10.43
C ILE A 385 -4.60 3.44 11.05
N VAL A 386 -4.28 3.03 12.28
CA VAL A 386 -3.13 3.52 13.03
C VAL A 386 -1.81 2.95 12.51
N MET A 387 -1.80 1.70 12.04
CA MET A 387 -0.62 1.08 11.44
C MET A 387 -0.26 1.70 10.08
N TYR A 388 -1.24 2.00 9.23
CA TYR A 388 -0.97 2.76 7.99
C TYR A 388 -0.43 4.17 8.30
N ALA A 389 -1.04 4.89 9.25
CA ALA A 389 -0.53 6.19 9.68
C ALA A 389 0.91 6.10 10.23
N LYS A 390 1.20 5.11 11.07
CA LYS A 390 2.54 4.83 11.63
C LYS A 390 3.58 4.56 10.54
N THR A 391 3.23 3.83 9.49
CA THR A 391 4.14 3.59 8.35
C THR A 391 4.48 4.88 7.61
N ILE A 392 3.49 5.76 7.37
CA ILE A 392 3.73 7.07 6.72
C ILE A 392 4.54 8.00 7.66
N VAL A 393 4.28 7.98 8.97
CA VAL A 393 5.07 8.73 9.97
C VAL A 393 6.53 8.27 9.97
N ALA A 394 6.77 6.96 9.85
CA ALA A 394 8.12 6.38 9.84
C ALA A 394 8.93 6.74 8.57
N THR A 395 8.28 6.96 7.42
CA THR A 395 8.96 7.39 6.18
C THR A 395 9.07 8.90 6.03
N THR A 396 8.10 9.67 6.52
CA THR A 396 8.05 11.14 6.35
C THR A 396 8.60 11.94 7.53
N GLY A 397 8.76 11.32 8.71
CA GLY A 397 9.12 12.01 9.95
C GLY A 397 8.06 12.99 10.49
N SER A 398 6.88 13.08 9.85
CA SER A 398 5.79 13.96 10.26
C SER A 398 4.71 13.19 11.04
N ILE A 399 4.15 13.81 12.06
CA ILE A 399 3.04 13.28 12.89
C ILE A 399 1.68 13.45 12.17
N THR A 400 1.61 14.32 11.15
CA THR A 400 0.42 14.61 10.32
C THR A 400 -0.45 13.40 9.94
N PRO A 401 0.08 12.23 9.54
CA PRO A 401 -0.76 11.07 9.21
C PRO A 401 -1.61 10.56 10.37
N TYR A 402 -1.19 10.74 11.64
CA TYR A 402 -2.02 10.41 12.80
C TYR A 402 -3.22 11.37 12.99
N VAL A 403 -3.12 12.61 12.50
CA VAL A 403 -4.27 13.54 12.46
C VAL A 403 -5.27 13.09 11.39
N VAL A 404 -4.80 12.61 10.24
CA VAL A 404 -5.65 12.00 9.20
C VAL A 404 -6.33 10.73 9.73
N ALA A 405 -5.62 9.87 10.45
CA ALA A 405 -6.20 8.73 11.16
C ALA A 405 -7.31 9.15 12.16
N ALA A 406 -7.08 10.21 12.95
CA ALA A 406 -8.10 10.72 13.86
C ALA A 406 -9.37 11.20 13.13
N LEU A 407 -9.25 11.80 11.94
CA LEU A 407 -10.40 12.16 11.09
C LEU A 407 -11.19 10.91 10.67
N PHE A 408 -10.54 9.81 10.25
CA PHE A 408 -11.23 8.56 9.91
C PHE A 408 -11.95 7.92 11.12
N TYR A 409 -11.42 8.06 12.34
CA TYR A 409 -12.19 7.69 13.53
C TYR A 409 -13.40 8.61 13.75
N LEU A 410 -13.27 9.93 13.56
CA LEU A 410 -14.38 10.89 13.72
C LEU A 410 -15.51 10.69 12.69
N VAL A 411 -15.19 10.30 11.46
CA VAL A 411 -16.15 10.02 10.37
C VAL A 411 -17.19 8.95 10.77
N ILE A 412 -16.81 7.92 11.52
CA ILE A 412 -17.73 6.87 11.99
C ILE A 412 -18.27 7.16 13.40
N THR A 413 -17.43 7.66 14.31
CA THR A 413 -17.84 7.84 15.71
C THR A 413 -18.84 8.99 15.89
N LEU A 414 -18.76 10.08 15.12
CA LEU A 414 -19.70 11.21 15.27
C LEU A 414 -21.14 10.89 14.79
N PRO A 415 -21.36 10.22 13.64
CA PRO A 415 -22.70 9.74 13.27
C PRO A 415 -23.26 8.72 14.27
N LEU A 416 -22.47 7.74 14.69
CA LEU A 416 -22.94 6.70 15.61
C LEU A 416 -23.25 7.26 17.01
N ALA A 417 -22.47 8.24 17.51
CA ALA A 417 -22.80 8.93 18.77
C ALA A 417 -24.16 9.66 18.69
N ARG A 418 -24.50 10.29 17.56
CA ARG A 418 -25.85 10.87 17.35
C ARG A 418 -26.93 9.80 17.32
N VAL A 419 -26.66 8.63 16.71
CA VAL A 419 -27.59 7.49 16.72
C VAL A 419 -27.86 7.00 18.15
N VAL A 420 -26.82 6.87 19.00
CA VAL A 420 -26.96 6.54 20.44
C VAL A 420 -27.90 7.54 21.12
N SER A 421 -27.62 8.84 21.03
CA SER A 421 -28.45 9.86 21.71
C SER A 421 -29.92 9.86 21.23
N VAL A 422 -30.18 9.58 19.96
CA VAL A 422 -31.56 9.46 19.42
C VAL A 422 -32.24 8.18 19.94
N LEU A 423 -31.52 7.07 20.11
CA LEU A 423 -32.07 5.84 20.68
C LEU A 423 -32.38 6.01 22.17
N GLU A 424 -31.49 6.65 22.94
CA GLU A 424 -31.69 6.96 24.36
C GLU A 424 -32.90 7.89 24.57
N ALA A 425 -33.03 8.97 23.79
CA ALA A 425 -34.17 9.88 23.85
C ALA A 425 -35.52 9.19 23.53
N ARG A 426 -35.50 8.19 22.63
CA ARG A 426 -36.68 7.38 22.28
C ARG A 426 -37.05 6.34 23.34
N LEU A 427 -36.08 5.80 24.08
CA LEU A 427 -36.33 4.81 25.14
C LEU A 427 -36.72 5.46 26.48
N THR A 428 -36.15 6.62 26.80
CA THR A 428 -36.49 7.40 28.01
C THR A 428 -37.79 8.18 27.88
N GLY A 429 -38.35 8.32 26.67
CA GLY A 429 -39.58 9.08 26.41
C GLY A 429 -39.43 10.60 26.56
N ALA A 430 -38.21 11.11 26.72
CA ALA A 430 -37.93 12.50 27.11
C ALA A 430 -38.43 13.57 26.12
N VAL A 431 -38.81 13.20 24.90
CA VAL A 431 -39.39 14.10 23.89
C VAL A 431 -40.90 14.30 24.08
N ALA A 432 -41.60 13.39 24.80
CA ALA A 432 -43.06 13.41 24.94
C ALA A 432 -43.61 14.49 25.91
N ASN A 433 -42.75 15.14 26.69
CA ASN A 433 -43.11 16.26 27.60
C ASN A 433 -42.14 17.44 27.47
N GLY A 434 -41.64 17.70 26.25
CA GLY A 434 -40.69 18.77 25.93
C GLY A 434 -41.31 20.17 25.69
N GLY A 435 -42.62 20.34 25.82
CA GLY A 435 -43.34 21.60 25.59
C GLY A 435 -43.17 22.64 26.70
N GLY A 436 -41.96 22.83 27.21
CA GLY A 436 -41.64 23.67 28.35
C GLY A 436 -40.57 24.70 28.05
N SER A 437 -40.94 25.99 28.13
CA SER A 437 -40.05 27.14 27.95
C SER A 437 -38.72 26.98 28.70
N GLY A 438 -37.61 27.11 27.98
CA GLY A 438 -36.25 26.93 28.50
C GLY A 438 -35.85 28.02 29.48
N LYS A 439 -36.23 27.88 30.76
CA LYS A 439 -35.61 28.64 31.86
C LYS A 439 -34.13 28.25 31.94
N LYS A 440 -33.26 29.12 31.40
CA LYS A 440 -31.81 29.07 31.64
C LYS A 440 -31.54 28.91 33.14
N PRO A 441 -30.57 28.09 33.57
CA PRO A 441 -30.12 28.07 34.96
C PRO A 441 -29.75 29.50 35.38
N GLN A 442 -30.43 30.01 36.41
CA GLN A 442 -30.10 31.30 36.98
C GLN A 442 -28.68 31.18 37.56
N LYS A 443 -27.74 32.00 37.07
CA LYS A 443 -26.35 31.98 37.56
C LYS A 443 -26.38 32.27 39.05
N SER A 444 -26.11 31.25 39.87
CA SER A 444 -25.74 31.45 41.27
C SER A 444 -24.35 32.06 41.27
N ALA A 445 -24.30 33.39 41.24
CA ALA A 445 -23.07 34.13 41.48
C ALA A 445 -22.69 33.85 42.94
N GLY A 446 -21.59 33.12 43.15
CA GLY A 446 -21.13 32.79 44.49
C GLY A 446 -20.88 34.07 45.27
N THR A 447 -21.64 34.29 46.33
CA THR A 447 -21.46 35.43 47.23
C THR A 447 -20.08 35.31 47.89
N MET A 448 -19.07 36.00 47.34
CA MET A 448 -17.75 36.05 47.96
C MET A 448 -17.86 36.82 49.27
N VAL A 449 -17.90 36.09 50.38
CA VAL A 449 -17.74 36.65 51.72
C VAL A 449 -16.31 37.20 51.81
N PRO A 450 -16.12 38.52 52.06
CA PRO A 450 -14.78 39.07 52.18
C PRO A 450 -14.13 38.56 53.47
N THR A 451 -12.98 37.90 53.36
CA THR A 451 -12.18 37.48 54.52
C THR A 451 -11.59 38.73 55.20
N PRO A 452 -11.76 38.93 56.52
CA PRO A 452 -11.09 40.01 57.25
C PRO A 452 -9.56 39.90 57.20
N ALA A 453 -8.87 41.04 57.26
CA ALA A 453 -7.45 41.16 56.89
C ALA A 453 -6.44 40.87 58.02
N ASP A 454 -6.86 40.25 59.14
CA ASP A 454 -6.08 40.18 60.39
C ASP A 454 -5.37 38.85 60.67
N HIS A 455 -5.21 37.97 59.66
CA HIS A 455 -4.57 36.66 59.81
C HIS A 455 -3.40 36.40 58.84
N ILE A 456 -2.59 37.43 58.58
CA ILE A 456 -1.23 37.28 58.05
C ILE A 456 -0.22 37.85 59.07
N ALA A 457 -0.13 37.18 60.21
CA ALA A 457 0.93 37.33 61.20
C ALA A 457 1.14 35.97 61.89
N ASN A 458 2.39 35.52 61.94
CA ASN A 458 2.82 34.21 62.48
C ASN A 458 2.28 32.96 61.77
N LEU A 459 2.85 32.65 60.59
CA LEU A 459 3.44 31.34 60.28
C LEU A 459 4.43 31.46 59.10
#